data_AF-A0A976DUG1-F1
#
_entry.id   AF-A0A976DUG1-F1
#
_cell.length_a   1.000
_cell.length_b   1.000
_cell.length_c   1.000
_cell.angle_alpha   90.00
_cell.angle_beta   90.00
_cell.angle_gamma   90.00
#
_symmetry.space_group_name_H-M   'P 1'
#
loop_
_entity.id
_entity.type
_entity.pdbx_description
1 polymer ?
#
loop_
_entity_poly.entity_id
_entity_poly.type
_entity_poly.pdbx_seq_one_letter_code
_entity_poly.pdbx_strand_id
1 'polypeptide(L)' 'RPMGLDRHPELRDMYFGNYTKLVYQAQVDDPVLDAKAQDCAARLGLAYERRFTGYGDLAVALKRVAAR' A
#
# COMPACT_ATOMS: atom_id res chain seq x y z
N ARG A 1 4.89 1.78 -17.11
CA ARG A 1 5.77 0.67 -17.56
C ARG A 1 6.15 -0.12 -16.30
N PRO A 2 5.91 -1.44 -16.21
CA PRO A 2 6.25 -2.21 -15.00
C PRO A 2 7.77 -2.20 -14.77
N MET A 3 8.20 -2.20 -13.51
CA MET A 3 9.59 -2.01 -13.06
C MET A 3 10.55 -3.18 -13.41
N GLY A 4 10.14 -4.09 -14.28
CA GLY A 4 10.98 -5.19 -14.76
C GLY A 4 11.26 -6.30 -13.74
N LEU A 5 10.74 -6.21 -12.52
CA LEU A 5 11.06 -7.12 -11.40
C LEU A 5 10.79 -8.61 -11.71
N ASP A 6 9.78 -8.92 -12.52
CA ASP A 6 9.48 -10.31 -12.90
C ASP A 6 10.51 -10.90 -13.90
N ARG A 7 11.24 -10.04 -14.62
CA ARG A 7 12.27 -10.43 -15.60
C ARG A 7 13.68 -10.32 -15.05
N HIS A 8 13.88 -9.46 -14.05
CA HIS A 8 15.15 -9.08 -13.46
C HIS A 8 15.02 -9.04 -11.93
N PRO A 9 14.99 -10.20 -11.25
CA PRO A 9 14.80 -10.28 -9.80
C PRO A 9 15.91 -9.55 -9.01
N GLU A 10 17.12 -9.43 -9.58
CA GLU A 10 18.24 -8.67 -9.02
C GLU A 10 17.93 -7.18 -8.80
N LEU A 11 17.00 -6.61 -9.59
CA LEU A 11 16.57 -5.22 -9.42
C LEU A 11 15.80 -5.02 -8.12
N ARG A 12 15.18 -6.06 -7.58
CA ARG A 12 14.49 -5.98 -6.29
C ARG A 12 15.49 -5.59 -5.20
N ASP A 13 16.59 -6.30 -5.11
CA ASP A 13 17.59 -6.08 -4.06
C ASP A 13 18.30 -4.73 -4.28
N MET A 14 18.52 -4.34 -5.54
CA MET A 14 19.06 -3.02 -5.88
C MET A 14 18.12 -1.86 -5.48
N TYR A 15 16.81 -1.98 -5.73
CA TYR A 15 15.84 -0.92 -5.43
C TYR A 15 15.41 -0.90 -3.96
N PHE A 16 15.27 -2.08 -3.34
CA PHE A 16 14.65 -2.25 -2.04
C PHE A 16 15.61 -2.76 -0.95
N GLY A 17 16.89 -2.99 -1.24
CA GLY A 17 17.83 -3.62 -0.29
C GLY A 17 18.05 -2.86 1.02
N ASN A 18 17.76 -1.57 1.08
CA ASN A 18 17.83 -0.75 2.29
C ASN A 18 16.45 -0.51 2.95
N TYR A 19 15.38 -1.04 2.36
CA TYR A 19 14.04 -0.90 2.88
C TYR A 19 13.74 -2.10 3.77
N THR A 20 13.07 -1.84 4.89
CA THR A 20 12.71 -2.90 5.85
C THR A 20 11.23 -3.21 5.85
N LYS A 21 10.41 -2.34 5.24
CA LYS A 21 8.96 -2.36 5.40
C LYS A 21 8.23 -1.79 4.19
N LEU A 22 7.14 -2.47 3.82
CA LEU A 22 6.10 -1.96 2.95
C LEU A 22 4.95 -1.47 3.83
N VAL A 23 4.60 -0.18 3.69
CA VAL A 23 3.48 0.43 4.40
C VAL A 23 2.30 0.60 3.45
N TYR A 24 1.22 -0.15 3.66
CA TYR A 24 -0.03 0.01 2.94
C TYR A 24 -0.92 1.04 3.65
N GLN A 25 -1.19 2.17 2.99
CA GLN A 25 -2.09 3.22 3.47
C GLN A 25 -3.52 2.92 3.01
N ALA A 26 -4.30 2.27 3.87
CA ALA A 26 -5.66 1.83 3.58
C ALA A 26 -6.68 2.95 3.83
N GLN A 27 -7.47 3.28 2.80
CA GLN A 27 -8.58 4.25 2.93
C GLN A 27 -9.89 3.58 3.33
N VAL A 28 -10.00 2.27 3.10
CA VAL A 28 -11.18 1.44 3.37
C VAL A 28 -10.73 0.10 3.95
N ASP A 29 -11.61 -0.57 4.68
CA ASP A 29 -11.43 -1.96 5.11
C ASP A 29 -11.88 -2.90 3.99
N ASP A 30 -10.97 -3.14 3.03
CA ASP A 30 -11.16 -4.09 1.94
C ASP A 30 -10.16 -5.27 2.09
N PRO A 31 -10.64 -6.48 2.44
CA PRO A 31 -9.76 -7.63 2.65
C PRO A 31 -9.05 -8.09 1.36
N VAL A 32 -9.60 -7.80 0.18
CA VAL A 32 -8.97 -8.15 -1.10
C VAL A 32 -7.76 -7.24 -1.35
N LEU A 33 -7.84 -5.97 -0.97
CA LEU A 33 -6.73 -5.03 -1.09
C LEU A 33 -5.64 -5.33 -0.04
N ASP A 34 -6.04 -5.68 1.18
CA ASP A 34 -5.09 -6.09 2.22
C ASP A 34 -4.29 -7.33 1.81
N ALA A 35 -4.95 -8.35 1.26
CA ALA A 35 -4.29 -9.57 0.77
C ALA A 35 -3.30 -9.27 -0.38
N LYS A 36 -3.66 -8.38 -1.31
CA LYS A 36 -2.75 -7.95 -2.39
C LYS A 36 -1.53 -7.21 -1.85
N ALA A 37 -1.71 -6.35 -0.85
CA ALA A 37 -0.60 -5.61 -0.26
C ALA A 37 0.36 -6.54 0.50
N GLN A 38 -0.16 -7.57 1.17
CA GLN A 38 0.66 -8.62 1.78
C GLN A 38 1.46 -9.42 0.76
N ASP A 39 0.84 -9.83 -0.37
CA ASP A 39 1.55 -10.53 -1.45
C ASP A 39 2.68 -9.66 -2.03
N CYS A 40 2.42 -8.37 -2.26
CA CYS A 40 3.46 -7.43 -2.68
C CYS A 40 4.60 -7.33 -1.67
N ALA A 41 4.31 -7.23 -0.38
CA ALA A 41 5.34 -7.18 0.67
C ALA A 41 6.19 -8.46 0.68
N ALA A 42 5.56 -9.63 0.54
CA ALA A 42 6.24 -10.91 0.47
C ALA A 42 7.16 -11.02 -0.76
N ARG A 43 6.66 -10.62 -1.95
CA ARG A 43 7.46 -10.60 -3.19
C ARG A 43 8.69 -9.68 -3.09
N LEU A 44 8.53 -8.56 -2.39
CA LEU A 44 9.60 -7.59 -2.15
C LEU A 44 10.52 -7.98 -0.99
N GLY A 45 10.17 -8.98 -0.18
CA GLY A 45 10.94 -9.38 1.01
C GLY A 45 10.90 -8.35 2.15
N LEU A 46 9.83 -7.56 2.23
CA LEU A 46 9.66 -6.47 3.20
C LEU A 46 8.64 -6.84 4.27
N ALA A 47 8.82 -6.32 5.49
CA ALA A 47 7.81 -6.45 6.52
C ALA A 47 6.52 -5.71 6.08
N TYR A 48 5.36 -6.32 6.27
CA TYR A 48 4.08 -5.69 5.96
C TYR A 48 3.59 -4.85 7.14
N GLU A 49 3.20 -3.60 6.88
CA GLU A 49 2.48 -2.76 7.82
C GLU A 49 1.26 -2.14 7.16
N ARG A 50 0.09 -2.33 7.77
CA ARG A 50 -1.13 -1.66 7.36
C ARG A 50 -1.35 -0.41 8.21
N ARG A 51 -1.61 0.73 7.56
CA ARG A 51 -2.06 1.97 8.20
C ARG A 51 -3.41 2.36 7.65
N PHE A 52 -4.44 2.28 8.48
CA PHE A 52 -5.74 2.83 8.10
C PHE A 52 -5.71 4.34 8.22
N THR A 53 -5.86 5.04 7.09
CA THR A 53 -5.87 6.50 7.00
C THR A 53 -7.27 7.05 6.76
N GLY A 54 -8.20 6.22 6.29
CA GLY A 54 -9.52 6.66 5.85
C GLY A 54 -9.43 7.68 4.71
N TYR A 55 -10.49 8.47 4.53
CA TYR A 55 -10.56 9.54 3.52
C TYR A 55 -10.10 10.91 4.03
N GLY A 56 -9.68 11.02 5.30
CA GLY A 56 -9.26 12.29 5.91
C GLY A 56 -10.27 13.42 5.71
N ASP A 57 -9.78 14.55 5.19
CA ASP A 57 -10.58 15.77 4.98
C ASP A 57 -11.76 15.60 4.03
N LEU A 58 -11.71 14.63 3.10
CA LEU A 58 -12.83 14.37 2.19
C LEU A 58 -14.06 13.85 2.96
N ALA A 59 -13.88 12.98 3.95
CA ALA A 59 -14.99 12.52 4.79
C ALA A 59 -15.62 13.68 5.58
N VAL A 60 -14.80 14.63 6.03
CA VAL A 60 -15.26 15.83 6.75
C VAL A 60 -16.04 16.76 5.83
N ALA A 61 -15.52 17.01 4.62
CA ALA A 61 -16.17 17.83 3.61
C ALA A 61 -17.54 17.24 3.20
N LEU A 62 -17.62 15.93 2.94
CA LEU A 62 -18.87 15.26 2.58
C LEU A 62 -19.91 15.33 3.70
N LYS A 63 -19.50 15.14 4.96
CA LYS A 63 -20.40 15.31 6.12
C LYS A 63 -20.97 16.73 6.19
N ARG A 64 -20.14 17.75 5.96
CA ARG A 64 -20.57 19.16 5.97
C ARG A 64 -21.57 19.45 4.86
N VAL A 65 -21.35 18.92 3.66
CA VAL A 65 -22.25 19.11 2.51
C VAL A 65 -23.58 18.38 2.73
N ALA A 66 -23.55 17.14 3.25
CA ALA A 66 -24.75 16.34 3.49
C ALA A 66 -25.63 16.85 4.65
N ALA A 67 -25.07 17.64 5.56
CA ALA A 67 -25.79 18.28 6.68
C ALA A 67 -26.50 19.59 6.28
N ARG A 68 -26.51 19.94 5.00
CA ARG A 68 -27.12 21.16 4.45
C ARG A 68 -28.35 20.82 3.62
#